data_AF-A0A7C8F8C2-F1
#
_entry.id   AF-A0A7C8F8C2-F1
#
_cell.length_a   1.000
_cell.length_b   1.000
_cell.length_c   1.000
_cell.angle_alpha   90.00
_cell.angle_beta   90.00
_cell.angle_gamma   90.00
#
_symmetry.space_group_name_H-M   'P 1'
#
loop_
_entity.id
_entity.type
_entity.pdbx_description
1 polymer ?
#
loop_
_entity_poly.entity_id
_entity_poly.type
_entity_poly.pdbx_seq_one_letter_code
_entity_poly.pdbx_strand_id
1 'polypeptide(L)'
;MKRSLVVPRGSYDHTTMECPESRIDFADGREKYLRVLDVENAVVVKRQYQLVREEQYPLDNQEHPCRVVDMIDQRKKMRRWIAWDGGTVVLYRQDGRGGKGSYSVKAVSLKQIQ
;
A
#
# COMPACT_ATOMS: atom_id res chain seq x y z
N MET A 1 -34.60 16.44 8.22
CA MET A 1 -33.92 15.53 9.17
C MET A 1 -32.43 15.47 8.82
N LYS A 2 -31.53 16.11 9.58
CA LYS A 2 -30.08 16.06 9.35
C LYS A 2 -29.53 14.82 10.08
N ARG A 3 -29.16 13.77 9.34
CA ARG A 3 -28.43 12.63 9.90
C ARG A 3 -26.98 13.06 10.10
N SER A 4 -26.57 13.24 11.35
CA SER A 4 -25.19 13.48 11.74
C SER A 4 -24.54 12.14 12.09
N LEU A 5 -23.40 11.82 11.47
CA LEU A 5 -22.58 10.67 11.81
C LEU A 5 -21.30 11.19 12.47
N VAL A 6 -21.10 10.87 13.75
CA VAL A 6 -19.88 11.16 14.49
C VAL A 6 -19.11 9.85 14.67
N VAL A 7 -17.97 9.72 14.01
CA VAL A 7 -17.06 8.58 14.16
C VAL A 7 -15.89 9.02 15.05
N PRO A 8 -15.63 8.35 16.19
CA PRO A 8 -14.50 8.67 17.05
C PRO A 8 -13.17 8.57 16.30
N ARG A 9 -12.25 9.51 16.54
CA ARG A 9 -10.94 9.50 15.86
C ARG A 9 -10.12 8.23 16.15
N GLY A 10 -10.25 7.66 17.35
CA GLY A 10 -9.59 6.40 17.73
C GLY A 10 -10.19 5.15 17.10
N SER A 11 -11.26 5.28 16.30
CA SER A 11 -11.84 4.17 15.53
C SER A 11 -11.20 3.99 14.16
N TYR A 12 -10.16 4.78 13.84
CA TYR A 12 -9.39 4.66 12.59
C TYR A 12 -8.00 4.08 12.87
N ASP A 13 -7.59 3.12 12.04
CA ASP A 13 -6.19 2.71 11.99
C ASP A 13 -5.34 3.84 11.44
N HIS A 14 -4.29 4.21 12.17
CA HIS A 14 -3.32 5.19 11.71
C HIS A 14 -2.40 4.54 10.67
N THR A 15 -2.51 4.99 9.43
CA THR A 15 -1.62 4.56 8.35
C THR A 15 -1.16 5.76 7.52
N THR A 16 -0.09 5.57 6.75
CA THR A 16 0.32 6.56 5.75
C THR A 16 -0.76 6.64 4.67
N MET A 17 -1.06 7.86 4.21
CA MET A 17 -2.01 8.07 3.11
C MET A 17 -1.58 7.33 1.83
N GLU A 18 -0.26 7.21 1.62
CA GLU A 18 0.32 6.63 0.41
C GLU A 18 0.37 5.10 0.41
N CYS A 19 0.61 4.48 1.57
CA CYS A 19 0.84 3.04 1.67
C CYS A 19 0.00 2.38 2.79
N PRO A 20 -1.34 2.46 2.74
CA PRO A 20 -2.23 1.84 3.72
C PRO A 20 -2.04 0.32 3.85
N GLU A 21 -1.61 -0.34 2.78
CA GLU A 21 -1.30 -1.77 2.75
C GLU A 21 -0.25 -2.22 3.76
N SER A 22 0.61 -1.30 4.22
CA SER A 22 1.61 -1.56 5.25
C SER A 22 1.00 -1.93 6.60
N ARG A 23 -0.24 -1.51 6.88
CA ARG A 23 -0.95 -1.76 8.14
C ARG A 23 -2.13 -2.72 8.02
N ILE A 24 -2.45 -3.17 6.80
CA ILE A 24 -3.51 -4.15 6.59
C ILE A 24 -3.07 -5.50 7.16
N ASP A 25 -3.92 -6.07 8.01
CA ASP A 25 -3.83 -7.46 8.44
C ASP A 25 -4.45 -8.38 7.38
N PHE A 26 -3.63 -9.24 6.79
CA PHE A 26 -4.01 -10.21 5.76
C PHE A 26 -4.10 -11.65 6.30
N ALA A 27 -4.06 -11.86 7.63
CA ALA A 27 -4.02 -13.19 8.25
C ALA A 27 -5.22 -14.08 7.88
N ASP A 28 -6.36 -13.51 7.54
CA ASP A 28 -7.55 -14.26 7.11
C ASP A 28 -7.52 -14.69 5.63
N GLY A 29 -6.48 -14.30 4.88
CA GLY A 29 -6.30 -14.60 3.46
C GLY A 29 -7.35 -13.93 2.56
N ARG A 30 -8.18 -13.04 3.09
CA ARG A 30 -9.25 -12.39 2.34
C ARG A 30 -8.78 -11.09 1.71
N GLU A 31 -9.38 -10.78 0.56
CA GLU A 31 -9.27 -9.45 -0.02
C GLU A 31 -9.85 -8.40 0.93
N LYS A 32 -9.15 -7.27 1.03
CA LYS A 32 -9.57 -6.14 1.87
C LYS A 32 -9.96 -4.98 0.99
N TYR A 33 -10.95 -4.20 1.42
CA TYR A 33 -11.39 -3.02 0.69
C TYR A 33 -11.30 -1.79 1.57
N LEU A 34 -10.57 -0.79 1.09
CA LEU A 34 -10.47 0.51 1.76
C LEU A 34 -11.06 1.61 0.88
N ARG A 35 -11.59 2.64 1.52
CA ARG A 35 -11.91 3.91 0.86
C ARG A 35 -10.70 4.81 0.97
N VAL A 36 -10.13 5.19 -0.16
CA VAL A 36 -8.87 5.94 -0.23
C VAL A 36 -9.10 7.21 -1.04
N LEU A 37 -8.50 8.32 -0.61
CA LEU A 37 -8.48 9.55 -1.39
C LEU A 37 -7.47 9.39 -2.53
N ASP A 38 -7.95 9.37 -3.79
CA ASP A 38 -7.10 9.47 -4.97
C ASP A 38 -6.72 10.93 -5.21
N VAL A 39 -5.54 11.32 -4.72
CA VAL A 39 -5.07 12.71 -4.71
C VAL A 39 -4.95 13.28 -6.13
N GLU A 40 -4.57 12.46 -7.11
CA GLU A 40 -4.46 12.87 -8.52
C GLU A 40 -5.78 13.38 -9.11
N ASN A 41 -6.91 12.84 -8.63
CA ASN A 41 -8.24 13.12 -9.17
C ASN A 41 -9.18 13.78 -8.15
N ALA A 42 -8.71 14.02 -6.92
CA ALA A 42 -9.48 14.56 -5.80
C ALA A 42 -10.80 13.80 -5.53
N VAL A 43 -10.81 12.48 -5.68
CA VAL A 43 -12.00 11.63 -5.46
C VAL A 43 -11.71 10.50 -4.48
N VAL A 44 -12.72 10.11 -3.70
CA VAL A 44 -12.63 8.91 -2.87
C VAL A 44 -12.95 7.68 -3.72
N VAL A 45 -12.04 6.72 -3.77
CA VAL A 45 -12.21 5.45 -4.50
C VAL A 45 -12.29 4.28 -3.53
N LYS A 46 -13.02 3.23 -3.90
CA LYS A 46 -12.95 1.92 -3.23
C LYS A 46 -11.81 1.14 -3.88
N ARG A 47 -10.76 0.86 -3.12
CA ARG A 47 -9.59 0.10 -3.57
C ARG A 47 -9.56 -1.26 -2.89
N GLN A 48 -9.42 -2.29 -3.70
CA GLN A 48 -9.17 -3.66 -3.28
C GLN A 48 -7.69 -3.86 -3.01
N TYR A 49 -7.37 -4.62 -1.96
CA TYR A 49 -6.03 -5.03 -1.57
C TYR A 49 -6.00 -6.54 -1.39
N GLN A 50 -4.97 -7.19 -1.90
CA GLN A 50 -4.78 -8.62 -1.78
C GLN A 50 -3.31 -8.92 -1.52
N LEU A 51 -3.01 -9.63 -0.44
CA LEU A 51 -1.70 -10.22 -0.24
C LEU A 51 -1.52 -11.35 -1.26
N VAL A 52 -0.52 -11.20 -2.13
CA VAL A 52 -0.15 -12.21 -3.12
C VAL A 52 0.71 -13.27 -2.45
N ARG A 53 1.73 -12.83 -1.69
CA ARG A 53 2.66 -13.67 -0.94
C ARG A 53 3.57 -12.81 -0.06
N GLU A 54 4.31 -13.48 0.81
CA GLU A 54 5.49 -12.94 1.48
C GLU A 54 6.73 -13.46 0.75
N GLU A 55 7.77 -12.63 0.60
CA GLU A 55 9.03 -13.03 -0.04
C GLU A 55 10.22 -12.26 0.52
N GLN A 56 11.42 -12.76 0.22
CA GLN A 56 12.67 -12.04 0.42
C GLN A 56 12.98 -11.22 -0.83
N TYR A 57 13.17 -9.91 -0.66
CA TYR A 57 13.51 -9.00 -1.75
C TYR A 57 15.02 -8.69 -1.71
N PRO A 58 15.76 -8.99 -2.79
CA PRO A 58 17.19 -8.72 -2.85
C PRO A 58 17.45 -7.22 -3.05
N LEU A 59 18.23 -6.61 -2.16
CA LEU A 59 18.71 -5.24 -2.26
C LEU A 59 20.05 -5.08 -1.53
N ASP A 60 21.03 -4.43 -2.16
CA ASP A 60 22.38 -4.21 -1.60
C ASP A 60 23.08 -5.49 -1.13
N ASN A 61 22.98 -6.58 -1.92
CA ASN A 61 23.50 -7.92 -1.58
C ASN A 61 22.93 -8.50 -0.27
N GLN A 62 21.79 -7.98 0.19
CA GLN A 62 21.06 -8.48 1.34
C GLN A 62 19.65 -8.85 0.94
N GLU A 63 19.08 -9.82 1.65
CA GLU A 63 17.69 -10.25 1.49
C GLU A 63 16.83 -9.56 2.54
N HIS A 64 15.76 -8.90 2.10
CA HIS A 64 14.86 -8.16 2.98
C HIS A 64 13.45 -8.77 2.97
N PRO A 65 12.86 -9.11 4.12
CA PRO A 65 11.52 -9.64 4.17
C PRO A 65 10.51 -8.57 3.72
N CYS A 66 9.63 -8.93 2.79
CA CYS A 66 8.57 -8.03 2.33
C CYS A 66 7.28 -8.78 2.00
N ARG A 67 6.19 -8.01 1.94
CA ARG A 67 4.89 -8.45 1.44
C ARG A 67 4.70 -7.97 0.02
N VAL A 68 4.19 -8.86 -0.83
CA VAL A 68 3.77 -8.54 -2.19
C VAL A 68 2.27 -8.33 -2.20
N VAL A 69 1.82 -7.10 -2.45
CA VAL A 69 0.41 -6.72 -2.37
C VAL A 69 -0.09 -6.22 -3.71
N ASP A 70 -1.18 -6.81 -4.20
CA ASP A 70 -1.94 -6.31 -5.33
C ASP A 70 -3.00 -5.31 -4.88
N MET A 71 -3.13 -4.25 -5.67
CA MET A 71 -4.09 -3.17 -5.47
C MET A 71 -4.84 -2.86 -6.75
N ILE A 72 -6.16 -2.80 -6.65
CA ILE A 72 -7.04 -2.54 -7.79
C ILE A 72 -8.13 -1.57 -7.38
N ASP A 73 -8.31 -0.51 -8.16
CA ASP A 73 -9.49 0.34 -8.16
C ASP A 73 -9.95 0.62 -9.59
N GLN A 74 -11.02 1.40 -9.74
CA GLN A 74 -11.61 1.72 -11.04
C GLN A 74 -10.66 2.47 -12.01
N ARG A 75 -9.54 3.01 -11.54
CA ARG A 75 -8.57 3.82 -12.30
C ARG A 75 -7.18 3.19 -12.35
N LYS A 76 -6.80 2.42 -11.34
CA LYS A 76 -5.43 1.97 -11.11
C LYS A 76 -5.39 0.47 -10.81
N LYS A 77 -4.43 -0.21 -11.42
CA LYS A 77 -3.98 -1.55 -11.02
C LYS A 77 -2.49 -1.48 -10.76
N MET A 78 -2.06 -1.91 -9.58
CA MET A 78 -0.66 -1.88 -9.19
C MET A 78 -0.32 -3.03 -8.23
N ARG A 79 0.96 -3.38 -8.19
CA ARG A 79 1.56 -4.34 -7.26
C ARG A 79 2.71 -3.67 -6.54
N ARG A 80 2.79 -3.84 -5.23
CA ARG A 80 3.88 -3.31 -4.40
C ARG A 80 4.59 -4.40 -3.61
N TRP A 81 5.88 -4.20 -3.43
CA TRP A 81 6.74 -4.97 -2.54
C TRP A 81 7.10 -4.06 -1.38
N ILE A 82 6.51 -4.33 -0.22
CA ILE A 82 6.58 -3.43 0.93
C ILE A 82 6.96 -4.14 2.23
N ALA A 83 7.70 -3.44 3.07
CA ALA A 83 7.92 -3.80 4.46
C ALA A 83 7.54 -2.66 5.41
N TRP A 84 7.35 -3.00 6.68
CA TRP A 84 7.19 -2.05 7.77
C TRP A 84 8.37 -2.23 8.72
N ASP A 85 9.18 -1.21 8.91
CA ASP A 85 10.38 -1.29 9.76
C ASP A 85 10.13 -0.91 11.24
N GLY A 86 8.87 -0.69 11.61
CA GLY A 86 8.46 -0.21 12.93
C GLY A 86 8.07 1.26 12.97
N GLY A 87 8.61 2.09 12.06
CA GLY A 87 8.36 3.54 12.01
C GLY A 87 7.97 4.07 10.63
N THR A 88 8.41 3.43 9.55
CA THR A 88 8.13 3.82 8.17
C THR A 88 7.86 2.62 7.27
N VAL A 89 7.26 2.91 6.11
CA VAL A 89 7.05 1.93 5.04
C VAL A 89 8.27 1.94 4.14
N VAL A 90 8.87 0.77 3.95
CA VAL A 90 9.91 0.57 2.93
C VAL A 90 9.23 0.03 1.68
N LEU A 91 9.29 0.78 0.57
CA LEU A 91 8.79 0.37 -0.74
C LEU A 91 9.95 -0.09 -1.62
N TYR A 92 10.11 -1.40 -1.76
CA TYR A 92 11.18 -1.99 -2.56
C TYR A 92 10.90 -1.92 -4.07
N ARG A 93 9.64 -2.12 -4.44
CA ARG A 93 9.22 -2.08 -5.84
C ARG A 93 7.75 -1.73 -5.95
N GLN A 94 7.42 -1.04 -7.04
CA GLN A 94 6.05 -0.81 -7.48
C GLN A 94 5.95 -1.03 -8.97
N ASP A 95 5.08 -1.95 -9.35
CA ASP A 95 4.66 -2.12 -10.74
C ASP A 95 3.23 -1.60 -10.86
N GLY A 96 2.91 -0.90 -11.93
CA GLY A 96 1.55 -0.40 -12.10
C GLY A 96 1.20 -0.10 -13.54
N ARG A 97 -0.10 0.08 -13.76
CA ARG A 97 -0.66 0.56 -15.02
C ARG A 97 -1.61 1.71 -14.71
N GLY A 98 -1.29 2.88 -15.26
CA GLY A 98 -2.11 4.09 -15.18
C GLY A 98 -2.54 4.57 -16.56
N GLY A 99 -3.16 5.75 -16.61
CA GLY A 99 -3.66 6.34 -17.86
C GLY A 99 -2.59 6.61 -18.92
N LYS A 100 -1.31 6.73 -18.52
CA LYS A 100 -0.16 6.96 -19.42
C LYS A 100 0.61 5.68 -19.79
N GLY A 101 0.12 4.50 -19.39
CA GLY A 101 0.76 3.21 -19.67
C GLY A 101 1.24 2.47 -18.42
N SER A 102 2.06 1.46 -18.64
CA SER A 102 2.67 0.64 -17.58
C SER A 102 3.98 1.23 -17.09
N TYR A 103 4.30 1.04 -15.82
CA TYR A 103 5.57 1.48 -15.22
C TYR A 103 6.06 0.45 -14.18
N SER A 104 7.36 0.51 -13.89
CA SER A 104 8.01 -0.24 -12.81
C SER A 104 9.05 0.66 -12.15
N VAL A 105 8.94 0.83 -10.84
CA VAL A 105 9.89 1.57 -9.99
C VAL A 105 10.49 0.59 -8.99
N LYS A 106 11.80 0.62 -8.80
CA LYS A 106 12.54 -0.29 -7.91
C LYS A 106 13.53 0.50 -7.07
N ALA A 107 13.64 0.14 -5.79
CA ALA A 107 14.71 0.57 -4.93
C ALA A 107 16.04 0.01 -5.46
N VAL A 108 17.06 0.84 -5.45
CA VAL A 108 18.41 0.49 -5.94
C VAL A 108 19.46 0.49 -4.84
N SER A 109 19.17 1.13 -3.70
CA SER A 109 19.95 1.05 -2.48
C SER A 109 19.12 1.52 -1.28
N LEU A 110 19.47 1.06 -0.08
CA LEU A 110 18.98 1.57 1.20
C LEU A 110 20.15 2.23 1.94
N LYS A 111 20.07 3.55 2.14
CA LYS A 111 20.99 4.25 3.05
C LYS A 111 20.31 4.45 4.38
N GLN A 112 20.82 3.82 5.44
CA GLN A 112 20.48 4.22 6.80
C GLN A 112 21.02 5.63 7.04
N ILE A 113 20.12 6.57 7.33
CA ILE A 113 20.49 7.89 7.83
C ILE A 113 20.69 7.70 9.32
N GLN A 114 21.96 7.72 9.76
CA GLN A 114 22.33 7.76 11.18
C GLN A 114 22.10 9.16 11.76
#